data_AF-A0A961RRH4-F1
#
_entry.id   AF-A0A961RRH4-F1
#
_cell.length_a   1.000
_cell.length_b   1.000
_cell.length_c   1.000
_cell.angle_alpha   90.00
_cell.angle_beta   90.00
_cell.angle_gamma   90.00
#
_symmetry.space_group_name_H-M   'P 1'
#
loop_
_entity.id
_entity.type
_entity.pdbx_description
1 polymer ?
#
loop_
_entity_poly.entity_id
_entity_poly.type
_entity_poly.pdbx_seq_one_letter_code
_entity_poly.pdbx_strand_id
1 'polypeptide(L)'
;MPNSIAQNGVAYVRKEMSAALPPPATEVGVIGWMRKNLFSSIPYTILTLASIYVLWLIIPPLLKFGIFDAAWNGQALVTEYGLDRLDRQICTTPEQGGIQASGWMGACWPYIGAYLNQFIYGRYPVDEYWRVNIVYTMFVLGLVPMLIPSLPFKRENAIFLFVIFPVAAFILLTGGHIELSGFLLPDSWMAPSLGKFVVDFALLAFAFAAIVFLVAKGAESNGTKAAIGVIAFFAVVLIVLLICSTNFGLEHVETELWGGLLVTLV
;
A
#
# COMPACT_ATOMS: atom_id res chain seq x y z
N MET A 1 76.77 38.67 42.42
CA MET A 1 76.23 39.58 41.39
C MET A 1 76.45 38.92 40.03
N PRO A 2 75.51 38.89 39.06
CA PRO A 2 74.05 38.83 39.05
C PRO A 2 73.49 37.53 38.39
N ASN A 3 72.16 37.45 38.26
CA ASN A 3 71.28 36.31 37.93
C ASN A 3 71.12 35.90 36.44
N SER A 4 70.55 34.69 36.26
CA SER A 4 69.68 34.20 35.16
C SER A 4 70.38 33.79 33.85
N ILE A 5 70.03 32.69 33.16
CA ILE A 5 68.73 32.39 32.51
C ILE A 5 68.48 30.87 32.47
N ALA A 6 67.23 30.45 32.69
CA ALA A 6 66.72 29.09 32.56
C ALA A 6 66.74 28.57 31.10
N GLN A 7 67.23 27.35 30.87
CA GLN A 7 67.06 26.64 29.59
C GLN A 7 65.68 25.97 29.57
N ASN A 8 64.69 26.74 29.12
CA ASN A 8 63.32 26.31 28.93
C ASN A 8 63.22 25.16 27.90
N GLY A 9 62.33 24.21 28.20
CA GLY A 9 62.01 23.06 27.35
C GLY A 9 61.62 23.48 25.93
N VAL A 10 62.36 22.94 24.96
CA VAL A 10 62.00 23.07 23.56
C VAL A 10 60.79 22.15 23.33
N ALA A 11 59.61 22.74 23.15
CA ALA A 11 58.43 22.01 22.71
C ALA A 11 58.74 21.40 21.34
N TYR A 12 58.76 20.07 21.25
CA TYR A 12 58.96 19.37 19.98
C TYR A 12 57.77 19.67 19.05
N VAL A 13 58.02 20.47 18.01
CA VAL A 13 57.04 20.74 16.93
C VAL A 13 57.42 19.87 15.74
N ARG A 14 56.57 18.89 15.42
CA ARG A 14 56.77 17.97 14.30
C ARG A 14 56.74 18.75 12.97
N LYS A 15 57.80 18.63 12.16
CA LYS A 15 57.97 19.37 10.90
C LYS A 15 57.31 18.73 9.68
N GLU A 16 57.00 17.44 9.75
CA GLU A 16 56.39 16.69 8.64
C GLU A 16 55.08 16.05 9.08
N MET A 17 54.08 16.02 8.19
CA MET A 17 52.81 15.37 8.49
C MET A 17 53.00 13.86 8.62
N SER A 18 52.39 13.26 9.64
CA SER A 18 52.41 11.80 9.83
C SER A 18 51.84 11.10 8.60
N ALA A 19 52.46 10.01 8.16
CA ALA A 19 51.84 9.15 7.16
C ALA A 19 50.46 8.72 7.67
N ALA A 20 49.42 8.91 6.84
CA ALA A 20 48.08 8.48 7.17
C ALA A 20 48.07 6.95 7.23
N LEU A 21 47.90 6.42 8.44
CA LEU A 21 47.66 4.99 8.63
C LEU A 21 46.28 4.65 8.06
N PRO A 22 46.09 3.45 7.48
CA PRO A 22 44.76 3.01 7.12
C PRO A 22 43.86 3.04 8.37
N PRO A 23 42.59 3.43 8.23
CA PRO A 23 41.66 3.44 9.36
C PRO A 23 41.64 2.05 10.02
N PRO A 24 41.55 1.98 11.36
CA PRO A 24 41.56 0.70 12.06
C PRO A 24 40.45 -0.19 11.50
N ALA A 25 40.76 -1.47 11.28
CA ALA A 25 39.82 -2.42 10.68
C ALA A 25 38.49 -2.56 11.45
N THR A 26 38.46 -2.13 12.71
CA THR A 26 37.25 -2.07 13.56
C THR A 26 36.32 -0.90 13.26
N GLU A 27 36.76 0.10 12.47
CA GLU A 27 36.01 1.31 12.12
C GLU A 27 35.55 1.32 10.65
N VAL A 28 36.05 0.38 9.83
CA VAL A 28 35.72 0.26 8.41
C VAL A 28 35.13 -1.11 8.07
N GLY A 29 34.28 -1.15 7.04
CA GLY A 29 33.64 -2.38 6.56
C GLY A 29 32.47 -2.87 7.42
N VAL A 30 32.07 -4.12 7.21
CA VAL A 30 30.87 -4.73 7.83
C VAL A 30 30.99 -4.80 9.35
N ILE A 31 32.18 -5.12 9.87
CA ILE A 31 32.42 -5.25 11.31
C ILE A 31 32.30 -3.89 12.02
N GLY A 32 32.89 -2.83 11.45
CA GLY A 32 32.72 -1.47 11.96
C GLY A 32 31.28 -0.99 11.89
N TRP A 33 30.56 -1.32 10.81
CA TRP A 33 29.13 -1.03 10.69
C TRP A 33 28.30 -1.73 11.78
N MET A 34 28.56 -3.01 12.05
CA MET A 34 27.82 -3.76 13.09
C MET A 34 28.08 -3.18 14.48
N ARG A 35 29.33 -2.86 14.85
CA ARG A 35 29.62 -2.23 16.15
C ARG A 35 28.95 -0.87 16.27
N LYS A 36 28.95 -0.07 15.20
CA LYS A 36 28.36 1.27 15.20
C LYS A 36 26.83 1.29 15.22
N ASN A 37 26.15 0.29 14.63
CA ASN A 37 24.69 0.29 14.49
C ASN A 37 23.96 -0.71 15.40
N LEU A 38 24.53 -1.90 15.63
CA LEU A 38 23.89 -2.96 16.43
C LEU A 38 24.39 -3.00 17.87
N PHE A 39 25.68 -2.70 18.08
CA PHE A 39 26.35 -2.86 19.39
C PHE A 39 26.95 -1.54 19.92
N SER A 40 26.33 -0.41 19.59
CA SER A 40 26.86 0.92 19.91
C SER A 40 26.76 1.29 21.39
N SER A 41 25.79 0.70 22.11
CA SER A 41 25.62 0.86 23.55
C SER A 41 25.09 -0.43 24.19
N ILE A 42 25.11 -0.51 25.53
CA ILE A 42 24.59 -1.66 26.28
C ILE A 42 23.09 -1.89 25.98
N PRO A 43 22.20 -0.88 26.02
CA PRO A 43 20.80 -1.06 25.61
C PRO A 43 20.64 -1.59 24.18
N TYR A 44 21.39 -1.09 23.21
CA TYR A 44 21.32 -1.58 21.82
C TYR A 44 21.86 -3.00 21.66
N THR A 45 22.90 -3.35 22.42
CA THR A 45 23.43 -4.71 22.47
C THR A 45 22.40 -5.68 23.03
N ILE A 46 21.72 -5.32 24.13
CA ILE A 46 20.65 -6.13 24.73
C ILE A 46 19.50 -6.28 23.74
N LEU A 47 19.05 -5.18 23.11
CA LEU A 47 17.98 -5.21 22.12
C LEU A 47 18.35 -6.12 20.93
N THR A 48 19.58 -5.99 20.41
CA THR A 48 20.06 -6.83 19.31
C THR A 48 20.06 -8.31 19.68
N LEU A 49 20.58 -8.66 20.86
CA LEU A 49 20.58 -10.05 21.33
C LEU A 49 19.17 -10.58 21.55
N ALA A 50 18.27 -9.77 22.11
CA ALA A 50 16.87 -10.12 22.28
C ALA A 50 16.17 -10.33 20.94
N SER A 51 16.40 -9.45 19.95
CA SER A 51 15.87 -9.61 18.59
C SER A 51 16.38 -10.89 17.92
N ILE A 52 17.68 -11.18 18.02
CA ILE A 52 18.25 -12.44 17.50
C ILE A 52 17.60 -13.65 18.17
N TYR A 53 17.42 -13.62 19.49
CA TYR A 53 16.78 -14.71 20.23
C TYR A 53 15.32 -14.92 19.78
N VAL A 54 14.55 -13.84 19.62
CA VAL A 54 13.16 -13.92 19.11
C VAL A 54 13.12 -14.46 17.69
N LEU A 55 14.02 -13.99 16.80
CA LEU A 55 14.12 -14.54 15.44
C LEU A 55 14.49 -16.03 15.47
N TRP A 56 15.36 -16.45 16.38
CA TRP A 56 15.71 -17.86 16.55
C TRP A 56 14.55 -18.71 17.07
N LEU A 57 13.62 -18.15 17.84
CA LEU A 57 12.41 -18.85 18.27
C LEU A 57 11.35 -18.94 17.17
N ILE A 58 11.29 -17.98 16.23
CA ILE A 58 10.23 -17.88 15.23
C ILE A 58 10.63 -18.49 13.88
N ILE A 59 11.85 -18.21 13.39
CA ILE A 59 12.27 -18.61 12.05
C ILE A 59 12.32 -20.13 11.89
N PRO A 60 12.97 -20.92 12.77
CA PRO A 60 13.03 -22.37 12.60
C PRO A 60 11.66 -23.06 12.55
N PRO A 61 10.68 -22.81 13.46
CA PRO A 61 9.37 -23.42 13.34
C PRO A 61 8.59 -22.92 12.11
N LEU A 62 8.77 -21.65 11.70
CA LEU A 62 8.12 -21.13 10.49
C LEU A 62 8.65 -21.81 9.22
N LEU A 63 9.96 -22.01 9.12
CA LEU A 63 10.57 -22.75 8.00
C LEU A 63 10.19 -24.23 8.04
N LYS A 64 10.12 -24.83 9.24
CA LYS A 64 9.64 -26.19 9.42
C LYS A 64 8.22 -26.33 8.90
N PHE A 65 7.30 -25.47 9.32
CA PHE A 65 5.91 -25.49 8.86
C PHE A 65 5.76 -25.17 7.36
N GLY A 66 6.37 -24.07 6.90
CA GLY A 66 6.11 -23.49 5.57
C GLY A 66 6.90 -24.15 4.43
N ILE A 67 8.01 -24.82 4.75
CA ILE A 67 8.93 -25.36 3.74
C ILE A 67 9.21 -26.84 3.98
N PHE A 68 9.75 -27.20 5.15
CA PHE A 68 10.29 -28.55 5.35
C PHE A 68 9.22 -29.62 5.57
N ASP A 69 8.17 -29.31 6.32
CA ASP A 69 7.03 -30.20 6.56
C ASP A 69 5.85 -29.86 5.63
N ALA A 70 5.99 -28.89 4.72
CA ALA A 70 4.88 -28.45 3.86
C ALA A 70 4.51 -29.47 2.77
N ALA A 71 3.22 -29.52 2.44
CA ALA A 71 2.73 -30.25 1.29
C ALA A 71 2.90 -29.37 0.04
N TRP A 72 3.80 -29.75 -0.86
CA TRP A 72 4.14 -29.00 -2.07
C TRP A 72 3.36 -29.45 -3.32
N ASN A 73 3.22 -30.76 -3.51
CA ASN A 73 2.69 -31.32 -4.75
C ASN A 73 1.23 -31.73 -4.59
N GLY A 74 0.36 -31.25 -5.48
CA GLY A 74 -0.92 -31.87 -5.77
C GLY A 74 -0.69 -33.03 -6.73
N GLN A 75 -0.47 -34.25 -6.23
CA GLN A 75 -0.70 -35.40 -7.08
C GLN A 75 -2.22 -35.48 -7.26
N ALA A 76 -2.70 -35.16 -8.46
CA ALA A 76 -4.04 -35.56 -8.87
C ALA A 76 -4.06 -37.10 -8.83
N LEU A 77 -4.50 -37.66 -7.71
CA LEU A 77 -4.83 -39.06 -7.66
C LEU A 77 -6.11 -39.18 -8.50
N VAL A 78 -6.01 -39.87 -9.64
CA VAL A 78 -7.19 -40.24 -10.42
C VAL A 78 -8.01 -41.19 -9.55
N THR A 79 -8.95 -40.64 -8.80
CA THR A 79 -10.01 -41.43 -8.18
C THR A 79 -11.03 -41.78 -9.27
N GLU A 80 -11.52 -43.01 -9.21
CA GLU A 80 -12.37 -43.70 -10.20
C GLU A 80 -13.69 -42.97 -10.56
N TYR A 81 -14.04 -41.92 -9.82
CA TYR A 81 -15.16 -41.01 -10.08
C TYR A 81 -14.63 -39.62 -10.46
N GLY A 82 -14.52 -39.36 -11.76
CA GLY A 82 -13.91 -38.15 -12.33
C GLY A 82 -14.60 -36.83 -11.94
N LEU A 83 -14.22 -36.26 -10.80
CA LEU A 83 -14.43 -34.87 -10.48
C LEU A 83 -13.11 -34.29 -9.96
N ASP A 84 -12.50 -33.44 -10.78
CA ASP A 84 -11.26 -32.69 -10.54
C ASP A 84 -11.34 -31.81 -9.28
N ARG A 85 -11.17 -32.44 -8.10
CA ARG A 85 -10.85 -31.74 -6.86
C ARG A 85 -9.45 -32.17 -6.51
N LEU A 86 -8.51 -31.21 -6.42
CA LEU A 86 -7.28 -31.44 -5.68
C LEU A 86 -7.70 -31.91 -4.27
N ASP A 87 -7.55 -33.20 -3.99
CA ASP A 87 -8.11 -33.79 -2.79
C ASP A 87 -7.48 -33.13 -1.58
N ARG A 88 -8.31 -32.43 -0.78
CA ARG A 88 -7.95 -31.85 0.52
C ARG A 88 -7.17 -32.82 1.41
N GLN A 89 -7.37 -34.12 1.17
CA GLN A 89 -6.70 -35.24 1.80
C GLN A 89 -5.16 -35.15 1.78
N ILE A 90 -4.58 -34.48 0.77
CA ILE A 90 -3.13 -34.27 0.64
C ILE A 90 -2.58 -33.44 1.80
N CYS A 91 -3.41 -32.61 2.43
CA CYS A 91 -3.00 -31.71 3.51
C CYS A 91 -3.65 -32.06 4.85
N THR A 92 -4.26 -33.24 4.98
CA THR A 92 -4.94 -33.65 6.21
C THR A 92 -4.36 -34.94 6.77
N THR A 93 -4.39 -35.08 8.10
CA THR A 93 -3.94 -36.27 8.83
C THR A 93 -4.98 -37.39 8.74
N PRO A 94 -4.69 -38.63 9.19
CA PRO A 94 -5.62 -39.75 9.05
C PRO A 94 -6.88 -39.54 9.91
N GLU A 95 -6.75 -38.83 11.04
CA GLU A 95 -7.87 -38.38 11.90
C GLU A 95 -8.83 -37.44 11.18
N GLN A 96 -8.32 -36.70 10.19
CA GLN A 96 -9.07 -35.77 9.34
C GLN A 96 -9.44 -36.39 7.98
N GLY A 97 -9.18 -37.69 7.79
CA GLY A 97 -9.46 -38.43 6.55
C GLY A 97 -8.47 -38.18 5.42
N GLY A 98 -7.19 -37.85 5.72
CA GLY A 98 -6.14 -37.66 4.72
C GLY A 98 -4.95 -38.61 4.83
N ILE A 99 -3.92 -38.31 4.03
CA ILE A 99 -2.75 -39.17 3.83
C ILE A 99 -1.54 -38.78 4.69
N GLN A 100 -1.56 -37.60 5.30
CA GLN A 100 -0.41 -37.13 6.08
C GLN A 100 -0.26 -37.92 7.37
N ALA A 101 0.95 -37.96 7.94
CA ALA A 101 1.20 -38.69 9.19
C ALA A 101 0.38 -38.11 10.36
N SER A 102 0.05 -38.93 11.35
CA SER A 102 -0.62 -38.46 12.58
C SER A 102 0.25 -37.44 13.31
N GLY A 103 -0.33 -36.28 13.65
CA GLY A 103 0.39 -35.15 14.27
C GLY A 103 1.17 -34.26 13.29
N TRP A 104 1.03 -34.46 11.98
CA TRP A 104 1.62 -33.58 10.97
C TRP A 104 1.00 -32.17 11.02
N MET A 105 1.87 -31.16 10.96
CA MET A 105 1.49 -29.73 10.95
C MET A 105 2.39 -28.99 9.96
N GLY A 106 1.96 -28.89 8.70
CA GLY A 106 2.68 -28.20 7.63
C GLY A 106 1.76 -27.31 6.80
N ALA A 107 2.36 -26.40 6.04
CA ALA A 107 1.62 -25.54 5.10
C ALA A 107 1.06 -26.37 3.93
N CYS A 108 -0.13 -26.00 3.46
CA CYS A 108 -0.78 -26.62 2.31
C CYS A 108 -0.66 -25.71 1.08
N TRP A 109 0.43 -25.83 0.32
CA TRP A 109 0.61 -25.05 -0.91
C TRP A 109 -0.41 -25.37 -2.01
N PRO A 110 -0.90 -26.61 -2.19
CA PRO A 110 -1.99 -26.90 -3.13
C PRO A 110 -3.27 -26.09 -2.85
N TYR A 111 -3.62 -25.89 -1.57
CA TYR A 111 -4.74 -25.04 -1.19
C TYR A 111 -4.49 -23.58 -1.57
N ILE A 112 -3.30 -23.05 -1.25
CA ILE A 112 -2.94 -21.68 -1.60
C ILE A 112 -3.00 -21.48 -3.11
N GLY A 113 -2.50 -22.44 -3.90
CA GLY A 113 -2.57 -22.41 -5.36
C GLY A 113 -4.00 -22.43 -5.90
N ALA A 114 -4.88 -23.27 -5.33
CA ALA A 114 -6.28 -23.37 -5.74
C ALA A 114 -7.10 -22.10 -5.43
N TYR A 115 -6.79 -21.42 -4.32
CA TYR A 115 -7.48 -20.20 -3.88
C TYR A 115 -6.72 -18.91 -4.20
N LEU A 116 -5.60 -18.97 -4.93
CA LEU A 116 -4.77 -17.80 -5.20
C LEU A 116 -5.56 -16.69 -5.92
N ASN A 117 -6.41 -17.06 -6.87
CA ASN A 117 -7.29 -16.11 -7.56
C ASN A 117 -8.30 -15.47 -6.61
N GLN A 118 -8.85 -16.22 -5.65
CA GLN A 118 -9.74 -15.67 -4.62
C GLN A 118 -9.00 -14.70 -3.69
N PHE A 119 -7.71 -14.95 -3.38
CA PHE A 119 -6.89 -14.03 -2.59
C PHE A 119 -6.51 -12.75 -3.34
N ILE A 120 -6.39 -12.79 -4.67
CA ILE A 120 -6.02 -11.62 -5.48
C ILE A 120 -7.24 -10.81 -5.89
N TYR A 121 -8.28 -11.49 -6.38
CA TYR A 121 -9.46 -10.88 -7.01
C TYR A 121 -10.71 -10.93 -6.12
N GLY A 122 -10.72 -11.67 -5.01
CA GLY A 122 -11.93 -11.86 -4.22
C GLY A 122 -12.98 -12.66 -5.00
N ARG A 123 -14.25 -12.24 -4.90
CA ARG A 123 -15.39 -12.86 -5.61
C ARG A 123 -15.71 -12.15 -6.92
N TYR A 124 -14.75 -11.40 -7.47
CA TYR A 124 -14.93 -10.71 -8.74
C TYR A 124 -15.21 -11.73 -9.86
N PRO A 125 -16.10 -11.42 -10.83
CA PRO A 125 -16.40 -12.34 -11.93
C PRO A 125 -15.14 -12.62 -12.76
N VAL A 126 -14.93 -13.90 -13.10
CA VAL A 126 -13.72 -14.40 -13.76
C VAL A 126 -13.49 -13.76 -15.13
N ASP A 127 -14.58 -13.50 -15.86
CA ASP A 127 -14.55 -12.88 -17.18
C ASP A 127 -14.08 -11.42 -17.13
N GLU A 128 -14.12 -10.79 -15.94
CA GLU A 128 -13.78 -9.38 -15.75
C GLU A 128 -12.45 -9.16 -15.01
N TYR A 129 -11.68 -10.22 -14.78
CA TYR A 129 -10.33 -10.11 -14.16
C TYR A 129 -9.39 -9.19 -14.91
N TRP A 130 -9.56 -9.03 -16.22
CA TRP A 130 -8.78 -8.11 -17.03
C TRP A 130 -8.92 -6.66 -16.52
N ARG A 131 -10.09 -6.24 -16.01
CA ARG A 131 -10.31 -4.90 -15.45
C ARG A 131 -9.44 -4.67 -14.23
N VAL A 132 -9.42 -5.64 -13.32
CA VAL A 132 -8.59 -5.59 -12.10
C VAL A 132 -7.10 -5.60 -12.47
N ASN A 133 -6.69 -6.40 -13.45
CA ASN A 133 -5.31 -6.45 -13.92
C ASN A 133 -4.85 -5.13 -14.55
N ILE A 134 -5.73 -4.43 -15.27
CA ILE A 134 -5.45 -3.08 -15.78
C ILE A 134 -5.25 -2.10 -14.61
N VAL A 135 -6.11 -2.15 -13.58
CA VAL A 135 -5.97 -1.28 -12.40
C VAL A 135 -4.65 -1.54 -11.68
N TYR A 136 -4.27 -2.79 -11.44
CA TYR A 136 -2.96 -3.12 -10.87
C TYR A 136 -1.81 -2.62 -11.73
N THR A 137 -1.91 -2.77 -13.05
CA THR A 137 -0.90 -2.29 -13.99
C THR A 137 -0.76 -0.77 -13.94
N MET A 138 -1.88 -0.04 -13.99
CA MET A 138 -1.91 1.42 -13.85
C MET A 138 -1.33 1.88 -12.52
N PHE A 139 -1.65 1.20 -11.42
CA PHE A 139 -1.14 1.52 -10.10
C PHE A 139 0.38 1.33 -10.03
N VAL A 140 0.91 0.20 -10.51
CA VAL A 140 2.35 -0.05 -10.55
C VAL A 140 3.06 0.95 -11.46
N LEU A 141 2.51 1.25 -12.63
CA LEU A 141 3.06 2.23 -13.57
C LEU A 141 3.00 3.67 -13.03
N GLY A 142 2.07 4.01 -12.14
CA GLY A 142 2.04 5.30 -11.47
C GLY A 142 2.96 5.34 -10.23
N LEU A 143 2.94 4.29 -9.43
CA LEU A 143 3.64 4.21 -8.15
C LEU A 143 5.16 4.04 -8.33
N VAL A 144 5.60 3.10 -9.18
CA VAL A 144 7.04 2.80 -9.35
C VAL A 144 7.81 4.05 -9.78
N PRO A 145 7.37 4.83 -10.80
CA PRO A 145 8.07 6.05 -11.16
C PRO A 145 8.06 7.12 -10.07
N MET A 146 7.04 7.13 -9.21
CA MET A 146 6.94 8.06 -8.09
C MET A 146 7.94 7.74 -6.98
N LEU A 147 8.19 6.45 -6.74
CA LEU A 147 9.16 5.97 -5.75
C LEU A 147 10.62 6.17 -6.18
N ILE A 148 10.88 6.33 -7.47
CA ILE A 148 12.24 6.52 -8.01
C ILE A 148 12.58 8.03 -8.04
N PRO A 149 13.52 8.52 -7.23
CA PRO A 149 13.78 9.95 -7.12
C PRO A 149 14.34 10.58 -8.40
N SER A 150 14.96 9.80 -9.29
CA SER A 150 15.69 10.24 -10.48
C SER A 150 14.83 10.44 -11.73
N LEU A 151 13.54 10.09 -11.71
CA LEU A 151 12.69 10.19 -12.90
C LEU A 151 12.12 11.61 -13.10
N PRO A 152 12.09 12.11 -14.35
CA PRO A 152 11.44 13.38 -14.70
C PRO A 152 9.91 13.27 -14.64
N PHE A 153 9.20 14.41 -14.66
CA PHE A 153 7.72 14.52 -14.69
C PHE A 153 6.96 14.04 -13.45
N LYS A 154 7.53 14.23 -12.25
CA LYS A 154 6.88 13.84 -10.98
C LYS A 154 5.54 14.52 -10.73
N ARG A 155 5.35 15.76 -11.21
CA ARG A 155 4.09 16.49 -11.03
C ARG A 155 2.98 15.84 -11.84
N GLU A 156 3.26 15.52 -13.09
CA GLU A 156 2.33 14.87 -14.01
C GLU A 156 2.00 13.45 -13.52
N ASN A 157 3.01 12.71 -13.05
CA ASN A 157 2.80 11.40 -12.45
C ASN A 157 1.96 11.48 -11.15
N ALA A 158 2.16 12.50 -10.31
CA ALA A 158 1.33 12.73 -9.14
C ALA A 158 -0.12 13.05 -9.51
N ILE A 159 -0.36 13.87 -10.55
CA ILE A 159 -1.71 14.14 -11.04
C ILE A 159 -2.35 12.84 -11.56
N PHE A 160 -1.61 12.03 -12.31
CA PHE A 160 -2.08 10.72 -12.73
C PHE A 160 -2.48 9.85 -11.53
N LEU A 161 -1.58 9.67 -10.55
CA LEU A 161 -1.79 8.76 -9.43
C LEU A 161 -2.89 9.22 -8.46
N PHE A 162 -3.02 10.53 -8.21
CA PHE A 162 -3.95 11.05 -7.19
C PHE A 162 -5.28 11.55 -7.76
N VAL A 163 -5.36 11.82 -9.06
CA VAL A 163 -6.59 12.36 -9.68
C VAL A 163 -7.13 11.39 -10.72
N ILE A 164 -6.32 11.00 -11.70
CA ILE A 164 -6.80 10.19 -12.83
C ILE A 164 -7.01 8.73 -12.42
N PHE A 165 -6.04 8.14 -11.71
CA PHE A 165 -6.04 6.76 -11.27
C PHE A 165 -7.24 6.41 -10.39
N PRO A 166 -7.59 7.12 -9.30
CA PRO A 166 -8.73 6.73 -8.47
C PRO A 166 -10.05 6.75 -9.24
N VAL A 167 -10.25 7.73 -10.14
CA VAL A 167 -11.44 7.82 -10.98
C VAL A 167 -11.48 6.67 -12.00
N ALA A 168 -10.36 6.42 -12.69
CA ALA A 168 -10.26 5.34 -13.66
C ALA A 168 -10.41 3.95 -13.01
N ALA A 169 -9.78 3.74 -11.84
CA ALA A 169 -9.89 2.52 -11.07
C ALA A 169 -11.33 2.29 -10.60
N PHE A 170 -11.99 3.32 -10.09
CA PHE A 170 -13.40 3.23 -9.71
C PHE A 170 -14.28 2.80 -10.88
N ILE A 171 -14.13 3.44 -12.05
CA ILE A 171 -14.90 3.12 -13.26
C ILE A 171 -14.62 1.68 -13.73
N LEU A 172 -13.35 1.27 -13.80
CA LEU A 172 -12.98 -0.07 -14.23
C LEU A 172 -13.50 -1.16 -13.28
N LEU A 173 -13.43 -0.93 -11.97
CA LEU A 173 -13.82 -1.94 -10.98
C LEU A 173 -15.34 -2.05 -10.81
N THR A 174 -16.07 -0.94 -10.83
CA THR A 174 -17.55 -0.95 -10.72
C THR A 174 -18.24 -1.19 -12.05
N GLY A 175 -17.60 -0.90 -13.18
CA GLY A 175 -18.24 -0.75 -14.50
C GLY A 175 -18.78 0.66 -14.77
N GLY A 176 -18.64 1.59 -13.82
CA GLY A 176 -19.24 2.92 -13.91
C GLY A 176 -20.76 2.87 -13.77
N HIS A 177 -21.46 3.73 -14.52
CA HIS A 177 -22.92 3.78 -14.55
C HIS A 177 -23.56 3.97 -13.17
N ILE A 178 -23.03 4.90 -12.37
CA ILE A 178 -23.66 5.24 -11.09
C ILE A 178 -24.98 5.98 -11.34
N GLU A 179 -26.06 5.51 -10.72
CA GLU A 179 -27.35 6.19 -10.74
C GLU A 179 -27.30 7.44 -9.84
N LEU A 180 -27.24 8.61 -10.47
CA LEU A 180 -27.31 9.91 -9.79
C LEU A 180 -28.76 10.39 -9.74
N SER A 181 -29.49 9.98 -8.70
CA SER A 181 -30.93 10.25 -8.55
C SER A 181 -31.29 11.51 -7.76
N GLY A 182 -30.33 12.11 -7.05
CA GLY A 182 -30.52 13.29 -6.20
C GLY A 182 -30.77 12.92 -4.73
N PHE A 183 -30.53 13.86 -3.81
CA PHE A 183 -30.47 13.58 -2.36
C PHE A 183 -31.09 14.66 -1.46
N LEU A 184 -31.30 15.89 -1.96
CA LEU A 184 -31.64 17.04 -1.11
C LEU A 184 -33.10 17.47 -1.25
N LEU A 185 -33.55 17.75 -2.47
CA LEU A 185 -34.94 18.14 -2.71
C LEU A 185 -35.90 16.94 -2.56
N PRO A 186 -37.13 17.13 -2.05
CA PRO A 186 -38.13 16.08 -2.00
C PRO A 186 -38.54 15.59 -3.39
N ASP A 187 -38.84 14.30 -3.52
CA ASP A 187 -39.25 13.68 -4.80
C ASP A 187 -40.56 14.24 -5.36
N SER A 188 -41.36 14.92 -4.53
CA SER A 188 -42.57 15.62 -4.95
C SER A 188 -42.30 16.88 -5.76
N TRP A 189 -41.11 17.49 -5.62
CA TRP A 189 -40.74 18.72 -6.34
C TRP A 189 -40.00 18.39 -7.64
N MET A 190 -39.17 17.35 -7.61
CA MET A 190 -38.43 16.85 -8.77
C MET A 190 -38.36 15.33 -8.69
N ALA A 191 -38.76 14.64 -9.76
CA ALA A 191 -38.62 13.19 -9.84
C ALA A 191 -37.12 12.77 -9.83
N PRO A 192 -36.79 11.59 -9.26
CA PRO A 192 -35.44 11.04 -9.26
C PRO A 192 -34.84 11.04 -10.66
N SER A 193 -33.80 11.85 -10.88
CA SER A 193 -33.19 12.05 -12.19
C SER A 193 -31.82 12.72 -12.06
N LEU A 194 -31.00 12.61 -13.10
CA LEU A 194 -29.71 13.33 -13.16
C LEU A 194 -29.89 14.84 -13.03
N GLY A 195 -30.99 15.39 -13.57
CA GLY A 195 -31.33 16.80 -13.41
C GLY A 195 -31.57 17.21 -11.96
N LYS A 196 -32.28 16.37 -11.19
CA LYS A 196 -32.46 16.57 -9.74
C LYS A 196 -31.13 16.54 -9.01
N PHE A 197 -30.26 15.56 -9.32
CA PHE A 197 -28.93 15.48 -8.72
C PHE A 197 -28.10 16.73 -8.96
N VAL A 198 -28.05 17.25 -10.20
CA VAL A 198 -27.28 18.47 -10.53
C VAL A 198 -27.81 19.69 -9.76
N VAL A 199 -29.13 19.83 -9.62
CA VAL A 199 -29.75 20.92 -8.83
C VAL A 199 -29.42 20.78 -7.35
N ASP A 200 -29.62 19.60 -6.77
CA ASP A 200 -29.30 19.32 -5.36
C ASP A 200 -27.82 19.62 -5.07
N PHE A 201 -26.93 19.20 -5.97
CA PHE A 201 -25.49 19.42 -5.87
C PHE A 201 -25.12 20.90 -5.99
N ALA A 202 -25.74 21.65 -6.91
CA ALA A 202 -25.51 23.09 -7.06
C ALA A 202 -26.00 23.90 -5.84
N LEU A 203 -27.15 23.52 -5.27
CA LEU A 203 -27.66 24.12 -4.04
C LEU A 203 -26.71 23.86 -2.86
N LEU A 204 -26.20 22.63 -2.74
CA LEU A 204 -25.21 22.28 -1.73
C LEU A 204 -23.91 23.09 -1.91
N ALA A 205 -23.38 23.16 -3.13
CA ALA A 205 -22.18 23.93 -3.44
C ALA A 205 -22.36 25.43 -3.09
N PHE A 206 -23.51 26.01 -3.42
CA PHE A 206 -23.85 27.39 -3.06
C PHE A 206 -23.91 27.59 -1.54
N ALA A 207 -24.57 26.69 -0.81
CA ALA A 207 -24.66 26.76 0.65
C ALA A 207 -23.27 26.71 1.31
N PHE A 208 -22.41 25.78 0.89
CA PHE A 208 -21.04 25.69 1.39
C PHE A 208 -20.20 26.92 1.04
N ALA A 209 -20.29 27.40 -0.20
CA ALA A 209 -19.58 28.60 -0.62
C ALA A 209 -20.03 29.85 0.16
N ALA A 210 -21.33 29.99 0.46
CA ALA A 210 -21.86 31.06 1.29
C ALA A 210 -21.36 30.98 2.73
N ILE A 211 -21.35 29.79 3.35
CA ILE A 211 -20.82 29.60 4.70
C ILE A 211 -19.33 29.96 4.75
N VAL A 212 -18.52 29.44 3.82
CA VAL A 212 -17.09 29.73 3.74
C VAL A 212 -16.84 31.21 3.49
N PHE A 213 -17.63 31.87 2.65
CA PHE A 213 -17.56 33.31 2.44
C PHE A 213 -17.78 34.10 3.73
N LEU A 214 -18.83 33.76 4.50
CA LEU A 214 -19.17 34.43 5.75
C LEU A 214 -18.08 34.24 6.82
N VAL A 215 -17.57 33.01 6.96
CA VAL A 215 -16.48 32.70 7.90
C VAL A 215 -15.19 33.41 7.50
N ALA A 216 -14.82 33.35 6.22
CA ALA A 216 -13.61 33.98 5.72
C ALA A 216 -13.65 35.51 5.88
N LYS A 217 -14.81 36.13 5.66
CA LYS A 217 -15.02 37.56 5.90
C LYS A 217 -14.92 37.90 7.40
N GLY A 218 -15.45 37.04 8.27
CA GLY A 218 -15.32 37.18 9.73
C GLY A 218 -13.89 37.04 10.24
N ALA A 219 -13.05 36.29 9.53
CA ALA A 219 -11.62 36.12 9.82
C ALA A 219 -10.72 37.18 9.14
N GLU A 220 -11.29 38.28 8.63
CA GLU A 220 -10.58 39.35 7.89
C GLU A 220 -9.80 38.86 6.65
N SER A 221 -10.14 37.67 6.14
CA SER A 221 -9.54 37.10 4.94
C SER A 221 -10.38 37.41 3.69
N ASN A 222 -9.82 37.15 2.50
CA ASN A 222 -10.53 37.41 1.25
C ASN A 222 -11.61 36.34 0.99
N GLY A 223 -12.82 36.58 1.51
CA GLY A 223 -13.95 35.65 1.39
C GLY A 223 -14.34 35.30 -0.04
N THR A 224 -14.16 36.21 -1.00
CA THR A 224 -14.46 35.96 -2.41
C THR A 224 -13.54 34.89 -3.01
N LYS A 225 -12.23 34.96 -2.73
CA LYS A 225 -11.28 33.93 -3.19
C LYS A 225 -11.57 32.57 -2.56
N ALA A 226 -11.94 32.55 -1.28
CA ALA A 226 -12.31 31.33 -0.57
C ALA A 226 -13.58 30.69 -1.18
N ALA A 227 -14.62 31.50 -1.44
CA ALA A 227 -15.85 31.03 -2.06
C ALA A 227 -15.63 30.49 -3.49
N ILE A 228 -14.83 31.17 -4.30
CA ILE A 228 -14.46 30.69 -5.64
C ILE A 228 -13.73 29.35 -5.55
N GLY A 229 -12.82 29.18 -4.58
CA GLY A 229 -12.12 27.91 -4.34
C GLY A 229 -13.08 26.75 -4.03
N VAL A 230 -14.09 27.01 -3.19
CA VAL A 230 -15.13 26.02 -2.88
C VAL A 230 -15.96 25.68 -4.11
N ILE A 231 -16.44 26.68 -4.85
CA ILE A 231 -17.22 26.44 -6.08
C ILE A 231 -16.40 25.65 -7.10
N ALA A 232 -15.13 25.98 -7.28
CA ALA A 232 -14.23 25.25 -8.19
C ALA A 232 -14.05 23.79 -7.74
N PHE A 233 -13.88 23.53 -6.44
CA PHE A 233 -13.80 22.18 -5.90
C PHE A 233 -15.08 21.38 -6.17
N PHE A 234 -16.26 21.94 -5.84
CA PHE A 234 -17.54 21.30 -6.12
C PHE A 234 -17.74 21.06 -7.62
N ALA A 235 -17.35 22.01 -8.49
CA ALA A 235 -17.43 21.82 -9.93
C ALA A 235 -16.56 20.64 -10.42
N VAL A 236 -15.34 20.49 -9.88
CA VAL A 236 -14.48 19.33 -10.19
C VAL A 236 -15.13 18.03 -9.71
N VAL A 237 -15.65 17.99 -8.49
CA VAL A 237 -16.35 16.82 -7.96
C VAL A 237 -17.57 16.47 -8.80
N LEU A 238 -18.38 17.46 -9.22
CA LEU A 238 -19.52 17.25 -10.10
C LEU A 238 -19.09 16.64 -11.44
N ILE A 239 -18.03 17.18 -12.05
CA ILE A 239 -17.49 16.65 -13.30
C ILE A 239 -17.07 15.19 -13.13
N VAL A 240 -16.36 14.86 -12.05
CA VAL A 240 -15.93 13.48 -11.75
C VAL A 240 -17.14 12.56 -11.58
N LEU A 241 -18.15 12.98 -10.81
CA LEU A 241 -19.37 12.18 -10.61
C LEU A 241 -20.15 11.98 -11.91
N LEU A 242 -20.24 13.01 -12.75
CA LEU A 242 -20.85 12.91 -14.07
C LEU A 242 -20.07 11.94 -14.97
N ILE A 243 -18.73 11.98 -14.96
CA ILE A 243 -17.90 11.00 -15.68
C ILE A 243 -18.20 9.58 -15.17
N CYS A 244 -18.25 9.36 -13.86
CA CYS A 244 -18.57 8.05 -13.28
C CYS A 244 -20.01 7.59 -13.58
N SER A 245 -20.95 8.52 -13.82
CA SER A 245 -22.33 8.20 -14.21
C SER A 245 -22.46 7.79 -15.68
N THR A 246 -21.45 8.04 -16.51
CA THR A 246 -21.53 7.68 -17.92
C THR A 246 -21.54 6.17 -18.12
N ASN A 247 -22.28 5.72 -19.14
CA ASN A 247 -22.37 4.31 -19.51
C ASN A 247 -21.19 3.95 -20.42
N PHE A 248 -20.25 3.18 -19.90
CA PHE A 248 -19.08 2.69 -20.65
C PHE A 248 -19.33 1.34 -21.36
N GLY A 249 -20.54 0.77 -21.23
CA GLY A 249 -20.86 -0.57 -21.76
C GLY A 249 -20.21 -1.71 -20.99
N LEU A 250 -19.73 -1.44 -19.78
CA LEU A 250 -19.13 -2.41 -18.88
C LEU A 250 -20.20 -3.03 -17.97
N GLU A 251 -20.12 -4.34 -17.74
CA GLU A 251 -20.95 -5.01 -16.72
C GLU A 251 -20.74 -4.38 -15.34
N HIS A 252 -21.85 -4.13 -14.63
CA HIS A 252 -21.79 -3.57 -13.28
C HIS A 252 -21.40 -4.66 -12.27
N VAL A 253 -20.37 -4.40 -11.47
CA VAL A 253 -19.91 -5.33 -10.43
C VAL A 253 -20.08 -4.68 -9.06
N GLU A 254 -20.89 -5.32 -8.22
CA GLU A 254 -21.18 -4.84 -6.87
C GLU A 254 -19.93 -4.82 -5.98
N THR A 255 -19.84 -3.80 -5.11
CA THR A 255 -18.69 -3.61 -4.22
C THR A 255 -18.54 -4.70 -3.16
N GLU A 256 -19.60 -5.47 -2.88
CA GLU A 256 -19.55 -6.62 -1.96
C GLU A 256 -18.82 -7.85 -2.53
N LEU A 257 -18.60 -7.87 -3.85
CA LEU A 257 -17.82 -8.90 -4.53
C LEU A 257 -16.32 -8.57 -4.53
N TRP A 258 -15.98 -7.33 -4.20
CA TRP A 258 -14.60 -6.88 -4.12
C TRP A 258 -13.93 -7.55 -2.92
N GLY A 259 -12.77 -8.14 -3.14
CA GLY A 259 -12.09 -8.89 -2.10
C GLY A 259 -10.61 -9.09 -2.41
N GLY A 260 -9.92 -9.73 -1.47
CA GLY A 260 -8.50 -10.03 -1.65
C GLY A 260 -7.61 -8.78 -1.61
N LEU A 261 -6.53 -8.82 -2.38
CA LEU A 261 -5.56 -7.72 -2.49
C LEU A 261 -6.22 -6.41 -2.99
N LEU A 262 -7.28 -6.51 -3.78
CA LEU A 262 -8.00 -5.37 -4.35
C LEU A 262 -8.52 -4.42 -3.26
N VAL A 263 -9.00 -4.95 -2.13
CA VAL A 263 -9.53 -4.15 -1.01
C VAL A 263 -8.43 -3.36 -0.28
N THR A 264 -7.16 -3.74 -0.41
CA THR A 264 -6.05 -2.96 0.17
C THR A 264 -5.68 -1.72 -0.65
N LEU A 265 -6.22 -1.62 -1.87
CA LEU A 265 -5.89 -0.58 -2.85
C LEU A 265 -7.00 0.45 -3.07
N VAL A 266 -8.19 0.20 -2.54
CA VAL A 266 -9.36 1.11 -2.55
C VAL A 266 -9.50 1.75 -1.18
#